data_AF-H0C0P6-F1
#
_entry.id   AF-H0C0P6-F1
#
_cell.length_a   1.000
_cell.length_b   1.000
_cell.length_c   1.000
_cell.angle_alpha   90.00
_cell.angle_beta   90.00
_cell.angle_gamma   90.00
#
_symmetry.space_group_name_H-M   'P 1'
#
loop_
_entity.id
_entity.type
_entity.pdbx_description
1 polymer ?
#
loop_
_entity_poly.entity_id
_entity_poly.type
_entity_poly.pdbx_seq_one_letter_code
_entity_poly.pdbx_strand_id
1 'polypeptide(L)' 'RGRVPAYLFKLVYDQHDNRAWAHWQENREGERVGRPITYEELVKRTGVEFLPRLVVSQLN' A
#
# COMPACT_ATOMS: atom_id res chain seq x y z
N ARG A 1 -3.72 -17.79 -20.28
CA ARG A 1 -3.13 -16.47 -20.63
C ARG A 1 -3.17 -15.62 -19.36
N GLY A 2 -2.03 -15.19 -18.82
CA GLY A 2 -1.98 -14.36 -17.60
C GLY A 2 -2.25 -12.89 -17.92
N ARG A 3 -2.90 -12.16 -16.99
CA ARG A 3 -2.95 -10.69 -17.06
C ARG A 3 -1.72 -10.12 -16.37
N VAL A 4 -1.08 -9.15 -17.00
CA VAL A 4 0.02 -8.40 -16.39
C VAL A 4 -0.59 -7.23 -15.62
N PRO A 5 -0.24 -7.04 -14.33
CA PRO A 5 -0.77 -5.92 -13.56
C PRO A 5 -0.17 -4.60 -14.03
N ALA A 6 -0.96 -3.53 -14.02
CA ALA A 6 -0.48 -2.18 -14.33
C ALA A 6 0.38 -1.59 -13.19
N TYR A 7 0.21 -2.08 -11.96
CA TYR A 7 0.89 -1.59 -10.77
C TYR A 7 1.30 -2.73 -9.85
N LEU A 8 2.36 -2.49 -9.08
CA LEU A 8 2.84 -3.33 -7.99
C LEU A 8 2.81 -2.50 -6.70
N PHE A 9 2.61 -3.18 -5.57
CA PHE A 9 2.73 -2.55 -4.26
C PHE A 9 3.45 -3.45 -3.26
N LYS A 10 4.08 -2.83 -2.28
CA LYS A 10 4.63 -3.49 -1.09
C LYS A 10 4.05 -2.83 0.14
N LEU A 11 3.17 -3.54 0.84
CA LEU A 11 2.65 -3.14 2.16
C LEU A 11 3.71 -3.42 3.23
N VAL A 12 3.92 -2.45 4.11
CA VAL A 12 4.76 -2.55 5.30
C VAL A 12 3.90 -2.27 6.52
N TYR A 13 4.04 -3.12 7.54
CA TYR A 13 3.43 -2.95 8.85
C TYR A 13 4.53 -2.91 9.90
N ASP A 14 4.54 -1.85 10.69
CA ASP A 14 5.39 -1.67 11.86
C ASP A 14 4.56 -1.89 13.12
N GLN A 15 4.85 -2.98 13.82
CA GLN A 15 4.18 -3.37 15.06
C GLN A 15 4.59 -2.54 16.27
N HIS A 16 5.76 -1.90 16.27
CA HIS A 16 6.21 -1.07 17.39
C HIS A 16 5.35 0.18 17.50
N ASP A 17 5.14 0.84 16.36
CA ASP A 17 4.33 2.07 16.28
C ASP A 17 2.86 1.80 15.94
N ASN A 18 2.50 0.53 15.65
CA ASN A 18 1.19 0.14 15.13
C ASN A 18 0.80 0.94 13.87
N ARG A 19 1.72 1.04 12.91
CA ARG A 19 1.59 1.86 11.69
C ARG A 19 1.73 1.00 10.43
N ALA A 20 1.00 1.36 9.39
CA ALA A 20 1.10 0.71 8.08
C ALA A 20 1.21 1.75 6.95
N TRP A 21 2.01 1.42 5.93
CA TRP A 21 2.18 2.22 4.72
C TRP A 21 2.56 1.30 3.55
N ALA A 22 2.51 1.81 2.32
CA ALA A 22 2.89 1.02 1.17
C ALA A 22 3.78 1.78 0.19
N HIS A 23 4.69 1.07 -0.45
CA HIS A 23 5.30 1.54 -1.69
C HIS A 23 4.37 1.18 -2.85
N TRP A 24 4.13 2.13 -3.75
CA TRP A 24 3.31 1.96 -4.94
C TRP A 24 4.13 2.28 -6.18
N GLN A 25 4.13 1.39 -7.17
CA GLN A 25 4.94 1.53 -8.38
C GLN A 25 4.14 1.11 -9.61
N GLU A 26 4.26 1.87 -10.69
CA GLU A 26 3.84 1.39 -12.01
C GLU A 26 4.68 0.18 -12.41
N ASN A 27 4.04 -0.78 -13.06
CA ASN A 27 4.76 -1.91 -13.65
C ASN A 27 5.37 -1.48 -14.99
N ARG A 28 6.31 -0.54 -14.92
CA ARG A 28 7.02 0.06 -16.05
C ARG A 28 8.51 0.07 -15.79
N GLU A 29 9.29 -0.25 -16.81
CA GLU A 29 10.75 -0.20 -16.76
C GLU A 29 11.25 1.21 -16.42
N GLY A 30 12.29 1.30 -15.59
CA GLY A 30 12.90 2.56 -15.21
C GLY A 30 12.11 3.41 -14.21
N GLU A 31 10.93 2.95 -13.76
CA GLU A 31 10.13 3.65 -12.78
C GLU A 31 10.84 3.70 -11.42
N ARG A 32 10.96 4.89 -10.85
CA ARG A 32 11.55 5.08 -9.51
C ARG A 32 10.46 5.04 -8.47
N VAL A 33 10.69 4.29 -7.40
CA VAL A 33 9.73 4.22 -6.29
C VAL A 33 9.55 5.63 -5.68
N GLY A 34 8.32 6.12 -5.71
CA GLY A 34 7.94 7.39 -5.10
C GLY A 34 7.87 7.32 -3.57
N ARG A 35 7.44 8.42 -2.95
CA ARG A 35 7.15 8.43 -1.50
C ARG A 35 6.10 7.35 -1.18
N PRO A 36 6.19 6.70 0.00
CA PRO A 36 5.16 5.79 0.44
C PRO A 36 3.77 6.44 0.44
N ILE A 37 2.75 5.65 0.10
CA ILE A 37 1.34 5.97 0.30
C ILE A 37 0.89 5.47 1.67
N THR A 38 -0.18 6.06 2.20
CA THR A 38 -0.79 5.60 3.45
C THR A 38 -1.47 4.24 3.26
N TYR A 39 -1.77 3.56 4.36
CA TYR A 39 -2.54 2.31 4.33
C TYR A 39 -3.95 2.53 3.76
N GLU A 40 -4.60 3.64 4.12
CA GLU A 40 -5.95 3.98 3.63
C GLU A 40 -5.96 4.20 2.12
N GLU A 41 -4.92 4.82 1.57
CA GLU A 41 -4.78 4.99 0.12
C GLU A 41 -4.54 3.65 -0.58
N LEU A 42 -3.80 2.71 0.04
CA LEU A 42 -3.67 1.36 -0.50
C LEU A 42 -5.01 0.62 -0.54
N VAL A 43 -5.78 0.66 0.56
CA VAL A 43 -7.13 0.06 0.63
C VAL A 43 -8.03 0.68 -0.43
N LYS A 44 -8.00 2.01 -0.59
CA LYS A 44 -8.79 2.71 -1.61
C LYS A 44 -8.43 2.29 -3.05
N ARG A 45 -7.15 2.10 -3.38
CA ARG A 45 -6.70 1.71 -4.72
C ARG A 45 -7.00 0.25 -5.06
N THR A 46 -6.93 -0.63 -4.06
CA THR A 46 -7.05 -2.08 -4.25
C THR A 46 -8.45 -2.61 -3.96
N GLY A 47 -9.24 -1.89 -3.16
CA GLY A 47 -10.51 -2.36 -2.60
C GLY A 47 -10.36 -3.44 -1.53
N VAL A 48 -9.15 -3.70 -1.04
CA VAL A 48 -8.84 -4.81 -0.12
C VAL A 48 -8.37 -4.26 1.23
N GLU A 49 -9.01 -4.72 2.30
CA GLU A 49 -8.57 -4.48 3.67
C GLU A 49 -7.59 -5.57 4.10
N PHE A 50 -6.29 -5.26 4.11
CA PHE A 50 -5.22 -6.24 4.39
C PHE A 50 -4.98 -6.47 5.88
N LEU A 51 -5.25 -5.47 6.72
CA LEU A 51 -4.98 -5.47 8.16
C LEU A 51 -6.27 -5.10 8.94
N PRO A 52 -7.30 -5.97 8.97
CA PRO A 52 -8.61 -5.65 9.54
C PRO A 52 -8.65 -5.46 11.07
N ARG A 53 -7.53 -5.74 11.75
CA ARG A 53 -7.39 -5.51 13.21
C ARG A 53 -6.56 -4.26 13.51
N LEU A 54 -6.00 -3.62 12.49
CA LEU A 54 -5.34 -2.35 12.66
C LEU A 54 -6.44 -1.31 12.81
N VAL A 55 -6.65 -0.83 14.04
CA VAL A 55 -7.47 0.37 14.23
C VAL A 55 -6.73 1.49 13.53
N VAL A 56 -7.21 1.89 12.36
CA VAL A 56 -6.80 3.14 11.73
C VAL A 56 -7.27 4.24 12.66
N SER A 57 -6.39 4.67 13.55
CA SER A 57 -6.61 5.87 14.36
C SER A 57 -6.65 7.04 13.38
N GLN A 58 -7.85 7.35 12.92
CA GLN A 58 -8.15 8.65 12.36
C GLN A 58 -7.89 9.65 13.47
N LEU A 59 -6.86 10.49 13.31
CA LEU A 59 -6.74 11.84 13.85
C LEU A 59 -5.34 12.35 13.52
N ASN A 60 -5.27 13.20 12.49
CA ASN A 60 -4.85 14.60 12.61
C ASN A 60 -5.27 15.36 11.35
#